data_AF-A0A497CSE5-F1
#
_entry.id   AF-A0A497CSE5-F1
#
_cell.length_a   1.000
_cell.length_b   1.000
_cell.length_c   1.000
_cell.angle_alpha   90.00
_cell.angle_beta   90.00
_cell.angle_gamma   90.00
#
_symmetry.space_group_name_H-M   'P 1'
#
loop_
_entity.id
_entity.type
_entity.pdbx_description
1 polymer ?
#
loop_
_entity_poly.entity_id
_entity_poly.type
_entity_poly.pdbx_seq_one_letter_code
_entity_poly.pdbx_strand_id
1 'polypeptide(L)'
;MRREDKKILIEDLTQQLTDNSNFYLADISELNAEDTSNLRRLCFKYGIKMRVVKNTLLKQAMENVEKDLEELYSTLKGNTSIMFAEAGNAPAKMIKEFRKKSERPILKGAYIEEMTY
;
A
#
# COMPACT_ATOMS: atom_id res chain seq x y z
N MET A 1 -18.97 -0.14 -10.69
CA MET A 1 -19.03 0.66 -9.45
C MET A 1 -19.87 1.89 -9.70
N ARG A 2 -20.89 2.09 -8.87
CA ARG A 2 -21.69 3.32 -8.87
C ARG A 2 -20.83 4.46 -8.29
N ARG A 3 -21.22 5.70 -8.56
CA ARG A 3 -20.47 6.88 -8.07
C ARG A 3 -20.42 6.93 -6.54
N GLU A 4 -21.46 6.45 -5.87
CA GLU A 4 -21.56 6.38 -4.41
C GLU A 4 -20.53 5.42 -3.82
N ASP A 5 -20.42 4.19 -4.34
CA ASP A 5 -19.44 3.20 -3.88
C ASP A 5 -18.00 3.73 -3.94
N LYS A 6 -17.70 4.55 -4.96
CA LYS A 6 -16.36 5.15 -5.13
C LYS A 6 -16.09 6.20 -4.06
N LYS A 7 -17.07 7.03 -3.70
CA LYS A 7 -16.91 8.03 -2.65
C LYS A 7 -16.64 7.39 -1.31
N ILE A 8 -17.43 6.37 -0.95
CA ILE A 8 -17.25 5.61 0.30
C ILE A 8 -15.85 5.00 0.36
N LEU A 9 -15.36 4.43 -0.75
CA LEU A 9 -14.00 3.89 -0.81
C LEU A 9 -12.92 4.96 -0.66
N ILE A 10 -13.11 6.14 -1.26
CA ILE A 10 -12.16 7.25 -1.13
C ILE A 10 -12.14 7.70 0.34
N GLU A 11 -13.29 7.89 0.97
CA GLU A 11 -13.40 8.27 2.38
C GLU A 11 -12.75 7.23 3.30
N ASP A 12 -13.01 5.93 3.10
CA ASP A 12 -12.37 4.85 3.86
C ASP A 12 -10.85 4.82 3.66
N LEU A 13 -10.36 5.08 2.45
CA LEU A 13 -8.91 5.18 2.17
C LEU A 13 -8.28 6.41 2.80
N THR A 14 -8.95 7.56 2.73
CA THR A 14 -8.51 8.79 3.40
C THR A 14 -8.41 8.56 4.90
N GLN A 15 -9.43 7.94 5.52
CA GLN A 15 -9.40 7.62 6.95
C GLN A 15 -8.24 6.68 7.28
N GLN A 16 -8.02 5.63 6.50
CA GLN A 16 -6.91 4.69 6.72
C GLN A 16 -5.55 5.36 6.56
N LEU A 17 -5.38 6.27 5.60
CA LEU A 17 -4.15 7.04 5.40
C LEU A 17 -3.93 8.07 6.52
N THR A 18 -5.00 8.62 7.11
CA THR A 18 -4.92 9.52 8.26
C THR A 18 -4.55 8.75 9.53
N ASP A 19 -5.25 7.65 9.81
CA ASP A 19 -5.07 6.82 11.00
C ASP A 19 -3.71 6.11 11.03
N ASN A 20 -3.15 5.79 9.86
CA ASN A 20 -1.86 5.11 9.76
C ASN A 20 -0.77 6.10 9.30
N SER A 21 0.18 6.38 10.19
CA SER A 21 1.35 7.22 9.87
C SER A 21 2.36 6.51 8.96
N ASN A 22 2.28 5.18 8.87
CA ASN A 22 3.24 4.34 8.16
C ASN A 22 2.54 3.47 7.12
N PHE A 23 2.80 3.75 5.84
CA PHE A 23 2.28 2.93 4.74
C PHE A 23 3.28 2.77 3.61
N TYR A 24 3.21 1.61 2.96
CA TYR A 24 4.13 1.23 1.89
C TYR A 24 3.36 1.01 0.60
N LEU A 25 3.90 1.50 -0.51
CA LEU A 25 3.39 1.25 -1.86
C LEU A 25 4.23 0.17 -2.52
N ALA A 26 3.57 -0.93 -2.87
CA ALA A 26 4.21 -2.08 -3.48
C ALA A 26 3.48 -2.50 -4.75
N ASP A 27 4.25 -2.97 -5.72
CA ASP A 27 3.73 -3.67 -6.89
C ASP A 27 3.71 -5.17 -6.65
N ILE A 28 2.52 -5.76 -6.73
CA ILE A 28 2.28 -7.20 -6.60
C ILE A 28 1.88 -7.85 -7.95
N SER A 29 2.05 -7.13 -9.07
CA SER A 29 1.77 -7.68 -10.40
C SER A 29 2.56 -8.97 -10.64
N GLU A 30 2.00 -9.87 -11.44
CA GLU A 30 2.58 -11.19 -11.80
C GLU A 30 2.75 -12.19 -10.65
N LEU A 31 2.33 -11.88 -9.43
CA LEU A 31 2.21 -12.92 -8.40
C LEU A 31 1.07 -13.88 -8.79
N ASN A 32 1.37 -15.17 -8.76
CA ASN A 32 0.37 -16.22 -8.94
C ASN A 32 -0.57 -16.28 -7.71
N ALA A 33 -1.64 -17.06 -7.82
CA ALA A 33 -2.63 -17.17 -6.73
C ALA A 33 -2.02 -17.71 -5.42
N GLU A 34 -1.05 -18.62 -5.53
CA GLU A 34 -0.37 -19.24 -4.39
C GLU A 34 0.53 -18.22 -3.65
N ASP A 35 1.34 -17.49 -4.39
CA ASP A 35 2.23 -16.44 -3.88
C ASP A 35 1.45 -15.29 -3.28
N THR A 36 0.33 -14.92 -3.90
CA THR A 36 -0.56 -13.88 -3.34
C THR A 36 -1.17 -14.35 -2.00
N SER A 37 -1.52 -15.63 -1.89
CA SER A 37 -2.00 -16.22 -0.63
C SER A 37 -0.91 -16.25 0.44
N ASN A 38 0.31 -16.63 0.05
CA ASN A 38 1.49 -16.60 0.92
C ASN A 38 1.83 -15.19 1.40
N LEU A 39 1.78 -14.20 0.50
CA LEU A 39 2.02 -12.79 0.82
C LEU A 39 0.98 -12.29 1.83
N ARG A 40 -0.30 -12.62 1.64
CA ARG A 40 -1.37 -12.25 2.59
C ARG A 40 -1.17 -12.90 3.96
N ARG A 41 -0.76 -14.18 4.00
CA ARG A 41 -0.43 -14.88 5.26
C ARG A 41 0.74 -14.23 5.99
N LEU A 42 1.79 -13.86 5.26
CA LEU A 42 2.94 -13.15 5.82
C LEU A 42 2.55 -11.77 6.32
N CYS A 43 1.78 -11.01 5.54
CA CYS A 43 1.25 -9.71 5.98
C CYS A 43 0.47 -9.85 7.29
N PHE A 44 -0.42 -10.84 7.40
CA PHE A 44 -1.16 -11.11 8.62
C PHE A 44 -0.24 -11.45 9.81
N LYS A 45 0.79 -12.28 9.60
CA LYS A 45 1.78 -12.63 10.63
C LYS A 45 2.52 -11.40 11.16
N TYR A 46 2.79 -10.43 10.30
CA TYR A 46 3.46 -9.18 10.64
C TYR A 46 2.49 -8.06 11.07
N GLY A 47 1.18 -8.33 11.17
CA GLY A 47 0.17 -7.33 11.52
C GLY A 47 -0.06 -6.27 10.43
N ILE A 48 0.33 -6.55 9.19
CA ILE A 48 0.25 -5.63 8.05
C ILE A 48 -1.09 -5.83 7.36
N LYS A 49 -1.86 -4.74 7.18
CA LYS A 49 -3.08 -4.74 6.36
C LYS A 49 -2.71 -4.33 4.94
N MET A 50 -2.88 -5.26 4.00
CA MET A 50 -2.63 -5.01 2.58
C MET A 50 -3.94 -4.82 1.82
N ARG A 51 -4.02 -3.79 0.98
CA ARG A 51 -5.15 -3.57 0.06
C ARG A 51 -4.66 -3.21 -1.34
N VAL A 52 -5.27 -3.81 -2.34
CA VAL A 52 -5.05 -3.48 -3.75
C VAL A 52 -6.06 -2.41 -4.14
N VAL A 53 -5.59 -1.28 -4.65
CA VAL A 53 -6.44 -0.13 -4.95
C VAL A 53 -6.17 0.40 -6.35
N LYS A 54 -7.15 1.07 -6.95
CA LYS A 54 -6.96 1.76 -8.22
C LYS A 54 -6.17 3.05 -7.98
N ASN A 55 -5.18 3.31 -8.84
CA ASN A 55 -4.31 4.49 -8.74
C ASN A 55 -5.11 5.80 -8.72
N THR A 56 -6.20 5.89 -9.50
CA THR A 56 -7.05 7.10 -9.52
C THR A 56 -7.77 7.35 -8.20
N LEU A 57 -8.24 6.28 -7.52
CA LEU A 57 -8.89 6.40 -6.22
C LEU A 57 -7.86 6.71 -5.13
N LEU A 58 -6.68 6.10 -5.21
CA LEU A 58 -5.60 6.37 -4.28
C LEU A 58 -5.11 7.81 -4.38
N LYS A 59 -4.93 8.32 -5.60
CA LYS A 59 -4.57 9.72 -5.83
C LYS A 59 -5.60 10.67 -5.20
N GLN A 60 -6.89 10.42 -5.43
CA GLN A 60 -7.97 11.23 -4.82
C GLN A 60 -7.97 11.13 -3.29
N ALA A 61 -7.72 9.95 -2.71
CA ALA A 61 -7.63 9.79 -1.27
C ALA A 61 -6.42 10.56 -0.69
N MET A 62 -5.26 10.49 -1.35
CA MET A 62 -4.06 11.23 -0.97
C MET A 62 -4.23 12.75 -1.07
N GLU A 63 -4.92 13.26 -2.10
CA GLU A 63 -5.24 14.69 -2.24
C GLU A 63 -6.16 15.20 -1.13
N ASN A 64 -6.99 14.33 -0.54
CA ASN A 64 -7.87 14.67 0.58
C ASN A 64 -7.15 14.61 1.94
N VAL A 65 -5.94 14.05 2.01
CA VAL A 65 -5.16 14.00 3.24
C VAL A 65 -4.19 15.19 3.21
N GLU A 66 -4.14 15.95 4.30
CA GLU A 66 -3.16 17.05 4.49
C GLU A 66 -1.76 16.50 4.81
N LYS A 67 -1.22 15.60 3.96
CA LYS A 67 0.13 15.06 4.06
C LYS A 67 0.86 15.31 2.74
N ASP A 68 2.15 15.65 2.81
CA ASP A 68 3.00 15.79 1.62
C ASP A 68 3.30 14.42 0.99
N LEU A 69 2.39 14.01 0.10
CA LEU A 69 2.46 12.76 -0.64
C LEU A 69 2.73 12.98 -2.14
N GLU A 70 3.12 14.20 -2.52
CA GLU A 70 3.35 14.58 -3.92
C GLU A 70 4.41 13.71 -4.60
N GLU A 71 5.48 13.36 -3.88
CA GLU A 71 6.52 12.47 -4.39
C GLU A 71 6.00 11.06 -4.70
N LEU A 72 5.02 10.59 -3.92
CA LEU A 72 4.40 9.28 -4.11
C LEU A 72 3.48 9.24 -5.34
N TYR A 73 2.98 10.37 -5.84
CA TYR A 73 2.19 10.39 -7.09
C TYR A 73 2.98 9.86 -8.28
N SER A 74 4.29 10.10 -8.31
CA SER A 74 5.18 9.60 -9.36
C SER A 74 5.26 8.06 -9.39
N THR A 75 5.06 7.44 -8.22
CA THR A 75 5.14 5.99 -7.99
C THR A 75 3.82 5.26 -8.35
N LEU A 76 2.71 5.98 -8.52
CA LEU A 76 1.37 5.46 -8.86
C LEU A 76 1.24 4.99 -10.33
N LYS A 77 2.23 4.30 -10.87
CA LYS A 77 2.24 3.74 -12.23
C LYS A 77 2.10 2.23 -12.17
N GLY A 78 1.21 1.64 -12.99
CA GLY A 78 0.97 0.18 -12.99
C GLY A 78 0.13 -0.30 -11.81
N ASN A 79 0.34 -1.54 -11.36
CA ASN A 79 -0.41 -2.10 -10.23
C ASN A 79 0.14 -1.58 -8.90
N THR A 80 -0.73 -1.00 -8.08
CA THR A 80 -0.35 -0.43 -6.79
C THR A 80 -1.15 -1.11 -5.69
N SER A 81 -0.43 -1.61 -4.69
CA SER A 81 -1.00 -2.11 -3.44
C SER A 81 -0.44 -1.31 -2.29
N ILE A 82 -1.31 -0.96 -1.35
CA ILE A 82 -0.93 -0.27 -0.13
C ILE A 82 -0.81 -1.32 0.98
N MET A 83 0.26 -1.21 1.75
CA MET A 83 0.48 -1.97 2.96
C MET A 83 0.52 -1.00 4.14
N PHE A 84 -0.49 -1.08 5.00
CA PHE A 84 -0.56 -0.35 6.25
C PHE A 84 0.05 -1.18 7.36
N ALA A 85 0.95 -0.60 8.14
CA ALA A 85 1.53 -1.24 9.31
C ALA A 85 1.63 -0.25 10.45
N GLU A 86 1.41 -0.72 11.67
CA GLU A 86 1.64 0.11 12.86
C GLU A 86 3.13 0.42 13.02
N ALA A 87 3.98 -0.61 12.86
CA ALA A 87 5.43 -0.45 12.90
C ALA A 87 6.00 -0.17 11.51
N GLY A 88 6.69 0.97 11.35
CA GLY A 88 7.34 1.36 10.08
C GLY A 88 8.34 0.32 9.56
N ASN A 89 8.95 -0.49 10.41
CA ASN A 89 9.92 -1.51 9.99
C ASN A 89 9.30 -2.83 9.50
N ALA A 90 8.02 -3.09 9.77
CA ALA A 90 7.39 -4.39 9.53
C ALA A 90 7.22 -4.68 8.02
N PRO A 91 6.74 -3.74 7.19
CA PRO A 91 6.62 -3.94 5.75
C PRO A 91 7.97 -4.15 5.07
N ALA A 92 8.99 -3.39 5.47
CA ALA A 92 10.34 -3.53 4.93
C ALA A 92 10.94 -4.92 5.21
N LYS A 93 10.77 -5.44 6.44
CA LYS A 93 11.22 -6.79 6.81
C LYS A 93 10.45 -7.86 6.04
N MET A 94 9.14 -7.71 5.93
CA MET A 94 8.28 -8.65 5.20
C MET A 94 8.64 -8.69 3.71
N ILE A 95 8.81 -7.52 3.07
CA ILE A 95 9.23 -7.42 1.67
C ILE A 95 10.61 -8.07 1.50
N LYS A 96 11.57 -7.80 2.38
CA LYS A 96 12.90 -8.42 2.32
C LYS A 96 12.85 -9.95 2.47
N GLU A 97 11.96 -10.47 3.32
CA GLU A 97 11.78 -11.91 3.50
C GLU A 97 11.11 -12.55 2.27
N PHE A 98 10.07 -11.91 1.74
CA PHE A 98 9.38 -12.36 0.54
C PHE A 98 10.31 -12.33 -0.68
N ARG A 99 11.16 -11.30 -0.77
CA ARG A 99 12.10 -11.12 -1.88
C ARG A 99 13.21 -12.17 -1.95
N LYS A 100 13.43 -12.94 -0.88
CA LYS A 100 14.37 -14.08 -0.89
C LYS A 100 13.83 -15.26 -1.72
N LYS A 101 12.52 -15.35 -1.89
CA LYS A 101 11.85 -16.48 -2.57
C LYS A 101 11.18 -16.07 -3.88
N SER A 102 10.85 -14.80 -4.05
CA SER A 102 10.22 -14.26 -5.26
C SER A 102 10.83 -12.90 -5.60
N GLU A 103 10.93 -12.52 -6.87
CA GLU A 103 11.48 -11.21 -7.24
C GLU A 103 10.53 -10.04 -6.92
N ARG A 104 9.25 -10.36 -6.68
CA ARG A 104 8.16 -9.42 -6.37
C ARG A 104 7.60 -9.73 -4.98
N PRO A 105 7.16 -8.74 -4.19
CA PRO A 105 6.77 -7.39 -4.58
C PRO A 105 7.91 -6.38 -4.79
N ILE A 106 7.71 -5.45 -5.72
CA ILE A 106 8.62 -4.32 -5.94
C ILE A 106 8.15 -3.18 -5.06
N LEU A 107 9.02 -2.71 -4.16
CA LEU A 107 8.78 -1.48 -3.41
C LEU A 107 8.82 -0.30 -4.39
N LYS A 108 7.71 0.41 -4.50
CA LYS A 108 7.57 1.60 -5.36
C LYS A 108 7.79 2.90 -4.59
N GLY A 109 7.42 2.90 -3.31
CA GLY A 109 7.69 3.99 -2.39
C GLY A 109 7.16 3.65 -0.99
N ALA A 110 7.55 4.43 0.01
CA ALA A 110 7.05 4.32 1.36
C ALA A 110 6.82 5.71 1.97
N TYR A 111 5.87 5.78 2.88
CA TYR A 111 5.64 6.93 3.74
C TYR A 111 5.78 6.47 5.18
N ILE A 112 6.75 7.02 5.90
CA ILE A 112 7.04 6.66 7.29
C ILE A 112 7.22 7.96 8.05
N GLU A 113 6.35 8.22 9.03
CA GLU A 113 6.47 9.35 9.96
C GLU A 113 6.92 10.67 9.28
N GLU A 114 6.18 11.09 8.23
CA GLU A 114 6.42 12.33 7.46
C GLU A 114 7.60 12.32 6.49
N MET A 115 8.33 11.21 6.36
CA MET A 115 9.33 11.03 5.31
C MET A 115 8.82 10.11 4.19
N THR A 116 8.93 10.61 2.96
CA THR A 116 8.75 9.88 1.71
C THR A 116 10.05 9.19 1.29
N TYR A 117 9.96 7.91 0.90
CA TYR A 117 11.08 7.07 0.44
C TYR A 117 10.74 6.33 -0.85
#